data_AF-A0A9E5NE13-F1
#
_entry.id   AF-A0A9E5NE13-F1
#
_cell.length_a   1.000
_cell.length_b   1.000
_cell.length_c   1.000
_cell.angle_alpha   90.00
_cell.angle_beta   90.00
_cell.angle_gamma   90.00
#
_symmetry.space_group_name_H-M   'P 1'
#
loop_
_entity.id
_entity.type
_entity.pdbx_description
1 polymer ?
#
loop_
_entity_poly.entity_id
_entity_poly.type
_entity_poly.pdbx_seq_one_letter_code
_entity_poly.pdbx_strand_id
1 'polypeptide(L)'
;MGSQRRKGWLPWVLVVVVSGVMLAIGLLSPWRLCRLGEEQPEAAALLDYLRELYIVGVSESYASNGDLDQARERLGELGEEDLAAAVTELAIRYVDNDQEVQATRRLIILAQALGAEETSMTTYMVATAPTPTPTQTRTPTSTPMPSPTPVATSTPQPTATNTPLPVVPATATATALPAQPTPRPREWDLRLDYFWPTVRMEEVQAASGQWYWRLVKTVWDE
;
A
#
# COMPACT_ATOMS: atom_id res chain seq x y z
N MET A 1 -33.66 31.32 -78.38
CA MET A 1 -32.89 30.09 -78.13
C MET A 1 -32.84 29.82 -76.62
N GLY A 2 -33.45 28.73 -76.16
CA GLY A 2 -33.60 28.43 -74.73
C GLY A 2 -32.49 27.55 -74.17
N SER A 3 -31.85 27.99 -73.08
CA SER A 3 -30.96 27.17 -72.26
C SER A 3 -31.72 26.66 -71.03
N GLN A 4 -32.39 25.52 -71.17
CA GLN A 4 -33.01 24.85 -70.02
C GLN A 4 -32.16 23.69 -69.49
N ARG A 5 -31.89 23.80 -68.19
CA ARG A 5 -31.87 22.72 -67.18
C ARG A 5 -30.75 21.68 -67.25
N ARG A 6 -29.57 22.05 -66.74
CA ARG A 6 -28.58 21.12 -66.17
C ARG A 6 -28.59 21.11 -64.63
N LYS A 7 -29.77 21.26 -64.00
CA LYS A 7 -29.87 21.51 -62.55
C LYS A 7 -30.27 20.29 -61.70
N GLY A 8 -30.36 19.10 -62.30
CA GLY A 8 -30.79 17.88 -61.60
C GLY A 8 -29.70 16.87 -61.25
N TRP A 9 -28.53 16.88 -61.91
CA TRP A 9 -27.55 15.79 -61.79
C TRP A 9 -26.44 16.05 -60.75
N LEU A 10 -26.02 17.31 -60.59
CA LEU A 10 -25.00 17.68 -59.61
C LEU A 10 -25.32 17.29 -58.14
N PRO A 11 -26.57 17.44 -57.62
CA PRO A 11 -26.83 17.09 -56.23
C PRO A 11 -26.71 15.58 -55.98
N TRP A 12 -27.06 14.75 -56.96
CA TRP A 12 -26.94 13.29 -56.85
C TRP A 12 -25.49 12.81 -56.86
N VAL A 13 -24.63 13.43 -57.68
CA VAL A 13 -23.20 13.12 -57.68
C VAL A 13 -22.57 13.44 -56.32
N LEU A 14 -22.96 14.56 -55.71
CA LEU A 14 -22.45 14.97 -54.39
C LEU A 14 -22.88 14.00 -53.28
N VAL A 15 -24.12 13.52 -53.31
CA VAL A 15 -24.62 12.51 -52.37
C VAL A 15 -23.86 11.19 -52.50
N VAL A 16 -23.61 10.73 -53.73
CA VAL A 16 -22.85 9.47 -53.97
C VAL A 16 -21.40 9.59 -53.50
N VAL A 17 -20.75 10.73 -53.73
CA VAL A 17 -19.36 10.95 -53.29
C VAL A 17 -19.27 11.02 -51.76
N VAL A 18 -20.14 11.77 -51.09
CA VAL A 18 -20.13 11.88 -49.62
C VAL A 18 -20.46 10.53 -48.98
N SER A 19 -21.44 9.80 -49.51
CA SER A 19 -21.80 8.48 -49.00
C SER A 19 -20.68 7.46 -49.20
N GLY A 20 -20.00 7.47 -50.36
CA GLY A 20 -18.84 6.63 -50.62
C GLY A 20 -17.66 6.94 -49.71
N VAL A 21 -17.39 8.22 -49.44
CA VAL A 21 -16.31 8.64 -48.52
C VAL A 21 -16.62 8.26 -47.07
N MET A 22 -17.86 8.44 -46.60
CA MET A 22 -18.29 7.99 -45.27
C MET A 22 -18.20 6.48 -45.12
N LEU A 23 -18.60 5.72 -46.14
CA LEU A 23 -18.53 4.25 -46.13
C LEU A 23 -17.07 3.77 -46.15
N ALA A 24 -16.20 4.40 -46.95
CA ALA A 24 -14.77 4.10 -46.98
C ALA A 24 -14.09 4.41 -45.63
N ILE A 25 -14.44 5.53 -44.98
CA ILE A 25 -13.90 5.88 -43.65
C ILE A 25 -14.42 4.89 -42.59
N GLY A 26 -15.70 4.51 -42.65
CA GLY A 26 -16.30 3.53 -41.72
C GLY A 26 -15.72 2.13 -41.85
N LEU A 27 -15.38 1.68 -43.07
CA LEU A 27 -14.79 0.36 -43.31
C LEU A 27 -13.27 0.30 -43.06
N LEU A 28 -12.55 1.43 -43.14
CA LEU A 28 -11.14 1.51 -42.74
C LEU A 28 -10.93 1.74 -41.23
N SER A 29 -11.95 2.21 -40.52
CA SER A 29 -11.89 2.49 -39.08
C SER A 29 -11.65 1.27 -38.17
N PRO A 30 -12.26 0.08 -38.37
CA PRO A 30 -12.05 -1.05 -37.47
C PRO A 30 -10.60 -1.59 -37.49
N TRP A 31 -9.88 -1.43 -38.60
CA TRP A 31 -8.48 -1.83 -38.70
C TRP A 31 -7.50 -0.88 -37.98
N ARG A 32 -7.88 0.38 -37.78
CA ARG A 32 -7.08 1.36 -37.02
C ARG A 32 -7.22 1.15 -35.51
N LEU A 33 -8.39 0.75 -35.04
CA LEU A 33 -8.66 0.46 -33.63
C LEU A 33 -8.05 -0.89 -33.18
N CYS A 34 -8.01 -1.90 -34.06
CA CYS A 34 -7.31 -3.15 -33.75
C CYS A 34 -5.78 -3.02 -33.72
N ARG A 35 -5.18 -1.96 -34.29
CA ARG A 35 -3.71 -1.76 -34.30
C ARG A 35 -3.19 -0.93 -33.12
N LEU A 36 -4.05 -0.53 -32.19
CA LEU A 36 -3.67 0.17 -30.95
C LEU A 36 -3.21 -0.77 -29.81
N GLY A 37 -3.11 -2.08 -30.07
CA GLY A 37 -2.64 -3.07 -29.10
C GLY A 37 -1.11 -3.24 -29.00
N GLU A 38 -0.31 -2.62 -29.88
CA GLU A 38 1.14 -2.94 -29.99
C GLU A 38 2.11 -1.78 -29.68
N GLU A 39 1.66 -0.53 -29.46
CA GLU A 39 2.57 0.64 -29.47
C GLU A 39 2.57 1.52 -28.21
N GLN A 40 2.61 0.93 -27.00
CA GLN A 40 3.03 1.67 -25.80
C GLN A 40 4.09 0.86 -25.04
N PRO A 41 5.35 0.81 -25.54
CA PRO A 41 6.44 0.16 -24.81
C PRO A 41 6.60 0.71 -23.38
N GLU A 42 6.22 1.97 -23.17
CA GLU A 42 6.22 2.62 -21.86
C GLU A 42 5.15 2.04 -20.90
N ALA A 43 3.95 1.73 -21.40
CA ALA A 43 2.89 1.16 -20.56
C ALA A 43 3.17 -0.30 -20.18
N ALA A 44 3.74 -1.09 -21.10
CA ALA A 44 4.15 -2.46 -20.82
C ALA A 44 5.30 -2.52 -19.79
N ALA A 45 6.30 -1.64 -19.94
CA ALA A 45 7.39 -1.53 -18.98
C ALA A 45 6.90 -1.07 -17.59
N LEU A 46 5.94 -0.15 -17.54
CA LEU A 46 5.32 0.28 -16.28
C LEU A 46 4.56 -0.86 -15.60
N LEU A 47 3.82 -1.66 -16.36
CA LEU A 47 3.08 -2.81 -15.84
C LEU A 47 4.04 -3.86 -15.26
N ASP A 48 5.16 -4.12 -15.95
CA ASP A 48 6.19 -5.05 -15.49
C ASP A 48 6.82 -4.57 -14.17
N TYR A 49 7.18 -3.28 -14.11
CA TYR A 49 7.69 -2.67 -12.88
C TYR A 49 6.69 -2.76 -11.71
N LEU A 50 5.40 -2.49 -11.96
CA LEU A 50 4.37 -2.59 -10.92
C LEU A 50 4.18 -4.03 -10.43
N ARG A 51 4.27 -5.00 -11.34
CA ARG A 51 4.23 -6.42 -11.00
C ARG A 51 5.40 -6.81 -10.10
N GLU A 52 6.62 -6.42 -10.46
CA GLU A 52 7.79 -6.70 -9.62
C GLU A 52 7.64 -6.12 -8.21
N LEU A 53 7.21 -4.85 -8.13
CA LEU A 53 6.99 -4.18 -6.85
C LEU A 53 5.92 -4.89 -6.00
N TYR A 54 4.87 -5.40 -6.64
CA TYR A 54 3.84 -6.19 -5.97
C TYR A 54 4.41 -7.50 -5.39
N ILE A 55 5.17 -8.27 -6.18
CA ILE A 55 5.78 -9.53 -5.74
C ILE A 55 6.73 -9.28 -4.56
N VAL A 56 7.55 -8.21 -4.62
CA VAL A 56 8.42 -7.81 -3.51
C VAL A 56 7.62 -7.48 -2.26
N GLY A 57 6.55 -6.69 -2.38
CA GLY A 57 5.67 -6.34 -1.26
C GLY A 57 5.00 -7.57 -0.62
N VAL A 58 4.58 -8.54 -1.43
CA VAL A 58 4.04 -9.80 -0.91
C VAL A 58 5.13 -10.61 -0.20
N SER A 59 6.36 -10.66 -0.74
CA SER A 59 7.48 -11.35 -0.09
C SER A 59 7.84 -10.74 1.26
N GLU A 60 7.74 -9.42 1.40
CA GLU A 60 7.93 -8.73 2.67
C GLU A 60 6.83 -9.04 3.67
N SER A 61 5.57 -9.01 3.22
CA SER A 61 4.43 -9.41 4.05
C SER A 61 4.61 -10.84 4.57
N TYR A 62 4.96 -11.78 3.67
CA TYR A 62 5.20 -13.18 4.01
C TYR A 62 6.36 -13.35 5.00
N ALA A 63 7.48 -12.65 4.79
CA ALA A 63 8.62 -12.70 5.70
C ALA A 63 8.27 -12.19 7.11
N SER A 64 7.28 -11.30 7.23
CA SER A 64 6.83 -10.73 8.49
C SER A 64 5.80 -11.62 9.20
N ASN A 65 4.83 -12.18 8.47
CA ASN A 65 3.69 -12.91 9.04
C ASN A 65 3.79 -14.45 8.94
N GLY A 66 4.61 -14.98 8.02
CA GLY A 66 4.72 -16.40 7.73
C GLY A 66 3.47 -17.03 7.10
N ASP A 67 2.50 -16.24 6.63
CA ASP A 67 1.24 -16.72 6.08
C ASP A 67 1.36 -17.00 4.58
N LEU A 68 1.63 -18.26 4.24
CA LEU A 68 1.83 -18.69 2.87
C LEU A 68 0.53 -18.74 2.06
N ASP A 69 -0.60 -19.03 2.69
CA ASP A 69 -1.89 -19.12 2.01
C ASP A 69 -2.33 -17.72 1.55
N GLN A 70 -2.18 -16.72 2.43
CA GLN A 70 -2.41 -15.33 2.06
C GLN A 70 -1.46 -14.85 0.95
N ALA A 71 -0.19 -15.24 1.00
CA ALA A 71 0.78 -14.88 -0.03
C ALA A 71 0.40 -15.50 -1.39
N ARG A 72 -0.04 -16.76 -1.42
CA ARG A 72 -0.52 -17.43 -2.64
C ARG A 72 -1.78 -16.79 -3.20
N GLU A 73 -2.75 -16.44 -2.36
CA GLU A 73 -3.97 -15.77 -2.79
C GLU A 73 -3.65 -14.45 -3.49
N ARG A 74 -2.80 -13.62 -2.87
CA ARG A 74 -2.35 -12.34 -3.43
C ARG A 74 -1.57 -12.52 -4.73
N LEU A 75 -0.59 -13.42 -4.76
CA LEU A 75 0.16 -13.68 -5.98
C LEU A 75 -0.72 -14.28 -7.09
N GLY A 76 -1.78 -15.00 -6.73
CA GLY A 76 -2.79 -15.50 -7.66
C GLY A 76 -3.57 -14.39 -8.38
N GLU A 77 -3.69 -13.20 -7.79
CA GLU A 77 -4.30 -12.03 -8.45
C GLU A 77 -3.53 -11.59 -9.70
N LEU A 78 -2.24 -11.91 -9.79
CA LEU A 78 -1.41 -11.64 -10.97
C LEU A 78 -1.72 -12.56 -12.16
N GLY A 79 -2.55 -13.61 -11.95
CA GLY A 79 -2.96 -14.54 -12.99
C GLY A 79 -1.82 -15.41 -13.54
N GLU A 80 -0.71 -15.52 -12.82
CA GLU A 80 0.46 -16.29 -13.26
C GLU A 80 0.25 -17.79 -12.98
N GLU A 81 0.51 -18.63 -13.98
CA GLU A 81 0.29 -20.08 -13.87
C GLU A 81 1.30 -20.75 -12.93
N ASP A 82 2.53 -20.23 -12.89
CA ASP A 82 3.61 -20.73 -12.02
C ASP A 82 4.19 -19.60 -11.16
N LEU A 83 3.57 -19.41 -9.99
CA LEU A 83 3.99 -18.42 -9.00
C LEU A 83 5.42 -18.68 -8.51
N ALA A 84 5.80 -19.95 -8.34
CA ALA A 84 7.11 -20.32 -7.80
C ALA A 84 8.22 -19.95 -8.79
N ALA A 85 8.02 -20.24 -10.08
CA ALA A 85 8.95 -19.83 -11.13
C ALA A 85 9.09 -18.31 -11.23
N ALA A 86 7.97 -17.57 -11.21
CA ALA A 86 8.01 -16.10 -11.31
C ALA A 86 8.76 -15.44 -10.14
N VAL A 87 8.51 -15.86 -8.90
CA VAL A 87 9.24 -15.33 -7.73
C VAL A 87 10.72 -15.74 -7.78
N THR A 88 11.03 -16.95 -8.25
CA THR A 88 12.41 -17.41 -8.43
C THR A 88 13.16 -16.57 -9.44
N GLU A 89 12.57 -16.30 -10.60
CA GLU A 89 13.18 -15.47 -11.64
C GLU A 89 13.46 -14.06 -11.11
N LEU A 90 12.50 -13.48 -10.38
CA LEU A 90 12.67 -12.16 -9.77
C LEU A 90 13.81 -12.17 -8.73
N ALA A 91 13.91 -13.21 -7.92
CA ALA A 91 14.99 -13.36 -6.95
C ALA A 91 16.37 -13.42 -7.64
N ILE A 92 16.50 -14.18 -8.74
CA ILE A 92 17.73 -14.26 -9.54
C ILE A 92 18.08 -12.89 -10.11
N ARG A 93 17.11 -12.20 -10.71
CA ARG A 93 17.27 -10.85 -11.26
C ARG A 93 17.75 -9.86 -10.20
N TYR A 94 17.26 -9.99 -8.96
CA TYR A 94 17.68 -9.13 -7.84
C TYR A 94 19.12 -9.40 -7.40
N VAL A 95 19.56 -10.67 -7.41
CA VAL A 95 20.97 -11.02 -7.17
C VAL A 95 21.86 -10.43 -8.27
N ASP A 96 21.51 -10.65 -9.53
CA ASP A 96 22.35 -10.27 -10.67
C ASP A 96 22.51 -8.75 -10.79
N ASN A 97 21.49 -7.98 -10.39
CA ASN A 97 21.49 -6.52 -10.40
C ASN A 97 22.02 -5.88 -9.10
N ASP A 98 22.59 -6.66 -8.18
CA ASP A 98 23.07 -6.20 -6.86
C ASP A 98 22.03 -5.34 -6.11
N GLN A 99 20.77 -5.77 -6.18
CA GLN A 99 19.65 -5.10 -5.49
C GLN A 99 19.70 -5.38 -3.98
N GLU A 100 18.82 -4.73 -3.23
CA GLU A 100 18.78 -4.80 -1.78
C GLU A 100 18.81 -6.26 -1.24
N VAL A 101 19.88 -6.60 -0.52
CA VAL A 101 20.13 -7.94 0.02
C VAL A 101 18.96 -8.51 0.82
N GLN A 102 18.25 -7.66 1.57
CA GLN A 102 17.10 -8.08 2.36
C GLN A 102 15.89 -8.42 1.48
N ALA A 103 15.61 -7.64 0.44
CA ALA A 103 14.54 -7.94 -0.51
C ALA A 103 14.82 -9.27 -1.22
N THR A 104 16.05 -9.46 -1.69
CA THR A 104 16.51 -10.72 -2.31
C THR A 104 16.30 -11.92 -1.38
N ARG A 105 16.69 -11.80 -0.11
CA ARG A 105 16.51 -12.88 0.87
C ARG A 105 15.04 -13.22 1.10
N ARG A 106 14.17 -12.22 1.18
CA ARG A 106 12.71 -12.42 1.37
C ARG A 106 12.09 -13.12 0.16
N LEU A 107 12.49 -12.73 -1.05
CA LEU A 107 12.07 -13.38 -2.29
C LEU A 107 12.51 -14.85 -2.33
N ILE A 108 13.76 -15.15 -1.94
CA ILE A 108 14.26 -16.53 -1.88
C ILE A 108 13.43 -17.36 -0.88
N ILE A 109 13.15 -16.82 0.31
CA ILE A 109 12.36 -17.53 1.34
C ILE A 109 10.92 -17.78 0.83
N LEU A 110 10.30 -16.80 0.18
CA LEU A 110 8.97 -16.95 -0.42
C LEU A 110 8.97 -18.02 -1.52
N ALA A 111 9.95 -17.99 -2.42
CA ALA A 111 10.02 -18.93 -3.53
C ALA A 111 10.25 -20.37 -3.04
N GLN A 112 11.09 -20.55 -2.01
CA GLN A 112 11.26 -21.85 -1.35
C GLN A 112 9.96 -22.34 -0.71
N ALA A 113 9.20 -21.46 -0.06
CA ALA A 113 7.91 -21.81 0.53
C ALA A 113 6.85 -22.17 -0.53
N LEU A 114 6.92 -21.56 -1.71
CA LEU A 114 6.08 -21.91 -2.86
C LEU A 114 6.46 -23.26 -3.51
N GLY A 115 7.61 -23.84 -3.13
CA GLY A 115 8.06 -25.15 -3.60
C GLY A 115 9.07 -25.09 -4.74
N ALA A 116 9.75 -23.96 -4.94
CA ALA A 116 10.82 -23.85 -5.93
C ALA A 116 11.97 -24.82 -5.61
N GLU A 117 12.63 -25.35 -6.66
CA GLU A 117 13.69 -26.34 -6.50
C GLU A 117 14.90 -25.77 -5.73
N GLU A 118 15.21 -26.43 -4.61
CA GLU A 118 16.18 -26.02 -3.59
C GLU A 118 17.63 -25.85 -4.14
N THR A 119 17.97 -26.57 -5.21
CA THR A 119 19.32 -26.59 -5.79
C THR A 119 19.73 -25.23 -6.36
N SER A 120 18.80 -24.51 -6.99
CA SER A 120 19.09 -23.19 -7.55
C SER A 120 19.27 -22.15 -6.44
N MET A 121 18.48 -22.21 -5.38
CA MET A 121 18.44 -21.18 -4.31
C MET A 121 19.56 -21.29 -3.28
N THR A 122 20.08 -22.49 -3.03
CA THR A 122 21.15 -22.70 -2.03
C THR A 122 22.41 -21.90 -2.37
N THR A 123 22.75 -21.81 -3.66
CA THR A 123 23.89 -21.02 -4.16
C THR A 123 23.71 -19.52 -3.87
N TYR A 124 22.47 -19.01 -3.96
CA TYR A 124 22.16 -17.58 -3.78
C TYR A 124 22.04 -17.16 -2.31
N MET A 125 21.65 -18.07 -1.41
CA MET A 125 21.69 -17.80 0.04
C MET A 125 23.11 -17.58 0.56
N VAL A 126 24.11 -18.26 -0.03
CA VAL A 126 25.53 -18.04 0.31
C VAL A 126 25.99 -16.66 -0.16
N ALA A 127 25.56 -16.23 -1.36
CA ALA A 127 25.92 -14.92 -1.92
C ALA A 127 25.36 -13.74 -1.12
N THR A 128 24.21 -13.90 -0.46
CA THR A 128 23.53 -12.85 0.32
C THR A 128 23.82 -12.90 1.83
N ALA A 129 24.71 -13.79 2.28
CA ALA A 129 25.07 -13.90 3.68
C ALA A 129 25.79 -12.62 4.18
N PRO A 130 25.41 -12.06 5.34
CA PRO A 130 26.07 -10.86 5.85
C PRO A 130 27.54 -11.18 6.21
N THR A 131 28.46 -10.38 5.68
CA THR A 131 29.86 -10.39 6.12
C THR A 131 29.91 -10.17 7.64
N PRO A 132 30.63 -10.98 8.42
CA PRO A 132 30.67 -10.83 9.87
C PRO A 132 31.20 -9.43 10.22
N THR A 133 30.34 -8.62 10.84
CA THR A 133 30.71 -7.31 11.37
C THR A 133 31.55 -7.53 12.63
N PRO A 134 32.74 -6.90 12.77
CA PRO A 134 33.55 -7.06 13.97
C PRO A 134 32.74 -6.62 15.20
N THR A 135 32.58 -7.54 16.16
CA THR A 135 31.84 -7.28 17.40
C THR A 135 32.68 -6.39 18.31
N GLN A 136 32.16 -5.22 18.68
CA GLN A 136 32.81 -4.37 19.68
C GLN A 136 32.74 -5.05 21.05
N THR A 137 33.89 -5.45 21.58
CA THR A 137 34.04 -5.96 22.95
C THR A 137 33.66 -4.85 23.93
N ARG A 138 32.61 -5.04 24.73
CA ARG A 138 32.22 -4.04 25.74
C ARG A 138 33.28 -3.96 26.83
N THR A 139 33.71 -2.74 27.15
CA THR A 139 34.51 -2.43 28.34
C THR A 139 33.69 -2.74 29.60
N PRO A 140 34.22 -3.46 30.60
CA PRO A 140 33.47 -3.79 31.81
C PRO A 140 33.06 -2.50 32.55
N THR A 141 31.76 -2.38 32.82
CA THR A 141 31.20 -1.30 33.64
C THR A 141 31.37 -1.66 35.11
N SER A 142 31.92 -0.75 35.91
CA SER A 142 32.08 -0.94 37.36
C SER A 142 30.72 -1.11 38.03
N THR A 143 30.59 -2.16 38.84
CA THR A 143 29.38 -2.44 39.62
C THR A 143 29.27 -1.46 40.79
N PRO A 144 28.15 -0.73 40.96
CA PRO A 144 27.97 0.13 42.12
C PRO A 144 27.83 -0.70 43.40
N MET A 145 28.40 -0.18 44.49
CA MET A 145 28.37 -0.82 45.82
C MET A 145 26.94 -0.80 46.39
N PRO A 146 26.49 -1.86 47.09
CA PRO A 146 25.14 -1.89 47.66
C PRO A 146 24.94 -0.80 48.72
N SER A 147 23.79 -0.11 48.62
CA SER A 147 23.34 0.91 49.57
C SER A 147 22.73 0.25 50.81
N PRO A 148 22.92 0.80 52.03
CA PRO A 148 22.39 0.19 53.25
C PRO A 148 20.85 0.15 53.26
N THR A 149 20.31 -0.99 53.69
CA THR A 149 18.88 -1.26 53.80
C THR A 149 18.24 -0.40 54.90
N PRO A 150 17.11 0.28 54.65
CA PRO A 150 16.43 1.07 55.67
C PRO A 150 15.84 0.18 56.76
N VAL A 151 15.99 0.61 58.02
CA VAL A 151 15.42 -0.05 59.21
C VAL A 151 13.91 0.20 59.25
N ALA A 152 13.13 -0.86 59.50
CA ALA A 152 11.67 -0.76 59.57
C ALA A 152 11.22 0.03 60.81
N THR A 153 10.43 1.08 60.59
CA THR A 153 9.80 1.89 61.63
C THR A 153 8.44 1.29 62.01
N SER A 154 8.18 1.08 63.31
CA SER A 154 6.91 0.56 63.81
C SER A 154 5.75 1.52 63.54
N THR A 155 4.73 1.04 62.84
CA THR A 155 3.49 1.77 62.53
C THR A 155 2.56 1.80 63.76
N PRO A 156 1.98 2.95 64.15
CA PRO A 156 1.02 3.00 65.24
C PRO A 156 -0.31 2.34 64.88
N GLN A 157 -0.94 1.73 65.88
CA GLN A 157 -2.20 0.99 65.79
C GLN A 157 -3.39 1.92 65.50
N PRO A 158 -4.32 1.56 64.60
CA PRO A 158 -5.45 2.42 64.24
C PRO A 158 -6.50 2.50 65.38
N THR A 159 -6.95 3.71 65.67
CA THR A 159 -8.06 4.01 66.57
C THR A 159 -9.39 3.90 65.81
N ALA A 160 -10.34 3.14 66.34
CA ALA A 160 -11.67 2.99 65.76
C ALA A 160 -12.40 4.34 65.69
N THR A 161 -12.75 4.75 64.47
CA THR A 161 -13.48 5.99 64.20
C THR A 161 -14.95 5.66 64.00
N ASN A 162 -15.83 6.35 64.73
CA ASN A 162 -17.28 6.20 64.60
C ASN A 162 -17.75 6.69 63.22
N THR A 163 -18.51 5.84 62.52
CA THR A 163 -19.09 6.09 61.20
C THR A 163 -20.27 7.07 61.31
N PRO A 164 -20.24 8.26 60.68
CA PRO A 164 -21.43 9.10 60.55
C PRO A 164 -22.39 8.57 59.47
N LEU A 165 -23.69 8.85 59.64
CA LEU A 165 -24.76 8.48 58.70
C LEU A 165 -24.55 9.09 57.30
N PRO A 166 -25.06 8.44 56.23
CA PRO A 166 -24.91 8.92 54.87
C PRO A 166 -25.68 10.22 54.62
N VAL A 167 -24.97 11.23 54.13
CA VAL A 167 -25.56 12.46 53.56
C VAL A 167 -25.84 12.22 52.07
N VAL A 168 -27.05 12.56 51.63
CA VAL A 168 -27.50 12.44 50.24
C VAL A 168 -26.73 13.46 49.36
N PRO A 169 -26.09 13.05 48.25
CA PRO A 169 -25.34 13.98 47.41
C PRO A 169 -26.24 14.87 46.55
N ALA A 170 -25.93 16.17 46.54
CA ALA A 170 -26.49 17.14 45.61
C ALA A 170 -25.93 16.93 44.19
N THR A 171 -26.79 17.15 43.19
CA THR A 171 -26.51 17.10 41.75
C THR A 171 -25.26 17.90 41.39
N ALA A 172 -24.27 17.25 40.80
CA ALA A 172 -23.01 17.87 40.38
C ALA A 172 -23.20 18.77 39.15
N THR A 173 -22.85 20.04 39.28
CA THR A 173 -22.63 20.97 38.16
C THR A 173 -21.36 20.57 37.41
N ALA A 174 -21.45 20.44 36.08
CA ALA A 174 -20.34 20.04 35.22
C ALA A 174 -19.12 20.96 35.37
N THR A 175 -18.01 20.40 35.85
CA THR A 175 -16.69 21.05 35.85
C THR A 175 -16.10 20.94 34.44
N ALA A 176 -15.73 22.06 33.83
CA ALA A 176 -15.05 22.07 32.55
C ALA A 176 -13.70 21.32 32.66
N LEU A 177 -13.50 20.34 31.79
CA LEU A 177 -12.30 19.51 31.71
C LEU A 177 -11.08 20.36 31.30
N PRO A 178 -9.87 20.10 31.82
CA PRO A 178 -8.65 20.76 31.34
C PRO A 178 -8.52 20.67 29.82
N ALA A 179 -8.14 21.78 29.18
CA ALA A 179 -7.90 21.84 27.74
C ALA A 179 -6.84 20.81 27.35
N GLN A 180 -7.28 19.76 26.65
CA GLN A 180 -6.42 18.71 26.13
C GLN A 180 -5.51 19.29 25.04
N PRO A 181 -4.22 18.91 24.98
CA PRO A 181 -3.31 19.42 23.96
C PRO A 181 -3.87 19.16 22.57
N THR A 182 -3.99 20.21 21.77
CA THR A 182 -4.34 20.14 20.36
C THR A 182 -3.39 19.13 19.69
N PRO A 183 -3.89 18.03 19.09
CA PRO A 183 -3.03 17.15 18.33
C PRO A 183 -2.40 17.98 17.21
N ARG A 184 -1.06 17.99 17.14
CA ARG A 184 -0.36 18.60 16.00
C ARG A 184 -0.89 17.94 14.71
N PRO A 185 -1.25 18.72 13.69
CA PRO A 185 -1.71 18.15 12.44
C PRO A 185 -0.64 17.20 11.91
N ARG A 186 -1.02 15.93 11.71
CA ARG A 186 -0.19 14.98 10.99
C ARG A 186 -0.13 15.50 9.55
N GLU A 187 1.09 15.76 9.09
CA GLU A 187 1.40 16.32 7.78
C GLU A 187 0.62 15.56 6.69
N TRP A 188 -0.02 16.31 5.80
CA TRP A 188 -0.76 15.76 4.66
C TRP A 188 0.21 14.92 3.81
N ASP A 189 -0.14 13.66 3.55
CA ASP A 189 0.67 12.82 2.68
C ASP A 189 0.43 13.25 1.23
N LEU A 190 1.44 13.92 0.66
CA LEU A 190 1.46 14.46 -0.69
C LEU A 190 1.18 13.41 -1.77
N ARG A 191 1.32 12.11 -1.47
CA ARG A 191 0.95 11.03 -2.42
C ARG A 191 -0.54 11.04 -2.76
N LEU A 192 -1.38 11.56 -1.87
CA LEU A 192 -2.83 11.66 -2.10
C LEU A 192 -3.20 12.75 -3.11
N ASP A 193 -2.31 13.70 -3.41
CA ASP A 193 -2.56 14.73 -4.42
C ASP A 193 -2.66 14.17 -5.84
N TYR A 194 -2.14 12.96 -6.08
CA TYR A 194 -2.29 12.28 -7.37
C TYR A 194 -3.74 11.94 -7.70
N PHE A 195 -4.59 11.79 -6.69
CA PHE A 195 -6.01 11.47 -6.85
C PHE A 195 -6.90 12.70 -6.98
N TRP A 196 -6.31 13.88 -7.25
CA TRP A 196 -7.06 15.08 -7.59
C TRP A 196 -7.66 14.93 -9.00
N PRO A 197 -8.96 15.20 -9.22
CA PRO A 197 -9.95 15.88 -8.36
C PRO A 197 -10.88 14.97 -7.53
N THR A 198 -10.68 13.65 -7.52
CA THR A 198 -11.63 12.67 -6.98
C THR A 198 -11.62 12.57 -5.45
N VAL A 199 -10.49 12.85 -4.81
CA VAL A 199 -10.35 12.77 -3.34
C VAL A 199 -10.37 14.17 -2.71
N ARG A 200 -11.34 14.42 -1.83
CA ARG A 200 -11.42 15.65 -1.02
C ARG A 200 -11.55 15.33 0.46
N MET A 201 -10.88 16.13 1.29
CA MET A 201 -11.02 16.09 2.75
C MET A 201 -12.22 16.96 3.16
N GLU A 202 -13.19 16.37 3.85
CA GLU A 202 -14.29 17.11 4.48
C GLU A 202 -14.15 16.97 6.01
N GLU A 203 -14.08 18.09 6.73
CA GLU A 203 -13.96 18.06 8.19
C GLU A 203 -15.32 17.76 8.81
N VAL A 204 -15.50 16.52 9.29
CA VAL A 204 -16.70 16.12 10.00
C VAL A 204 -16.54 16.42 11.49
N GLN A 205 -17.51 17.13 12.07
CA GLN A 205 -17.61 17.38 13.52
C GLN A 205 -17.72 16.05 14.27
N ALA A 206 -16.68 15.67 15.02
CA ALA A 206 -16.70 14.49 15.87
C ALA A 206 -17.48 14.78 17.16
N ALA A 207 -18.42 13.90 17.53
CA ALA A 207 -19.12 13.97 18.81
C ALA A 207 -18.19 13.60 19.97
N SER A 208 -18.40 14.19 21.16
CA SER A 208 -17.56 13.93 22.33
C SER A 208 -17.64 12.46 22.74
N GLY A 209 -16.48 11.80 22.83
CA GLY A 209 -16.36 10.40 23.25
C GLY A 209 -16.06 9.37 22.16
N GLN A 210 -15.91 9.76 20.89
CA GLN A 210 -15.45 8.83 19.84
C GLN A 210 -13.91 8.72 19.81
N TRP A 211 -13.42 7.48 19.84
CA TRP A 211 -11.98 7.13 19.93
C TRP A 211 -11.34 6.79 18.57
N TYR A 212 -12.00 7.08 17.45
CA TYR A 212 -11.48 6.77 16.12
C TYR A 212 -11.31 8.00 15.23
N TRP A 213 -10.35 7.86 14.33
CA TRP A 213 -9.77 8.89 13.48
C TRP A 213 -10.69 9.20 12.28
N ARG A 214 -10.65 10.46 11.85
CA ARG A 214 -11.40 11.10 10.74
C ARG A 214 -12.00 10.12 9.73
N LEU A 215 -13.31 10.21 9.53
CA LEU A 215 -14.03 9.49 8.47
C LEU A 215 -13.68 10.13 7.12
N VAL A 216 -12.86 9.45 6.31
CA VAL A 216 -12.59 9.88 4.93
C VAL A 216 -13.69 9.27 4.05
N LYS A 217 -14.61 10.10 3.56
CA LYS A 217 -15.61 9.67 2.59
C LYS A 217 -15.04 9.89 1.19
N THR A 218 -14.70 8.80 0.50
CA THR A 218 -14.46 8.85 -0.94
C THR A 218 -15.82 8.83 -1.66
N VAL A 219 -16.06 9.83 -2.50
CA VAL A 219 -17.24 9.88 -3.38
C VAL A 219 -16.73 9.62 -4.77
N TRP A 220 -17.14 8.51 -5.36
CA TRP A 220 -16.90 8.20 -6.76
C TRP A 220 -18.05 8.84 -7.54
N ASP A 221 -17.75 9.79 -8.44
CA ASP A 221 -18.71 10.17 -9.48
C ASP A 221 -18.67 9.05 -10.53
N GLU A 222 -19.84 8.43 -10.80
CA GLU A 222 -20.04 7.47 -11.89
C GLU A 222 -20.15 8.18 -13.26
#